data_AF-A0A231RCK9-F1
#
_entry.id   AF-A0A231RCK9-F1
#
_cell.length_a   1.000
_cell.length_b   1.000
_cell.length_c   1.000
_cell.angle_alpha   90.00
_cell.angle_beta   90.00
_cell.angle_gamma   90.00
#
_symmetry.space_group_name_H-M   'P 1'
#
loop_
_entity.id
_entity.type
_entity.pdbx_description
1 polymer ?
#
loop_
_entity_poly.entity_id
_entity_poly.type
_entity_poly.pdbx_seq_one_letter_code
_entity_poly.pdbx_strand_id
1 'polypeptide(L)' 'MIPKKLDQQAASAIKSILQKLNINNSRVLIDLEKQTVEAQEDEYSIDDLLEAAGSLTPERGKELLAEANRSREDWNV' A
#
# COMPACT_ATOMS: atom_id res chain seq x y z
N MET A 1 6.68 15.42 2.07
CA MET A 1 6.44 16.57 1.18
C MET A 1 5.01 17.04 1.33
N ILE A 2 4.73 18.33 1.21
CA ILE A 2 3.35 18.86 1.25
C ILE A 2 2.71 18.67 -0.13
N PRO A 3 1.55 17.99 -0.24
CA PRO A 3 0.87 17.81 -1.51
C PRO A 3 0.49 19.16 -2.12
N LYS A 4 0.77 19.35 -3.42
CA LYS A 4 0.28 20.50 -4.18
C LYS A 4 -0.96 20.10 -4.96
N LYS A 5 -2.01 20.90 -4.83
CA LYS A 5 -3.26 20.68 -5.57
C LYS A 5 -3.08 21.08 -7.02
N LEU A 6 -3.43 20.18 -7.93
CA LEU A 6 -3.60 20.49 -9.35
C LEU A 6 -4.95 21.16 -9.58
N ASP A 7 -5.03 22.08 -10.54
CA ASP A 7 -6.33 22.52 -11.04
C ASP A 7 -7.04 21.39 -11.81
N GLN A 8 -8.34 21.55 -12.01
CA GLN A 8 -9.18 20.52 -12.60
C GLN A 8 -8.81 20.20 -14.05
N GLN A 9 -8.38 21.18 -14.84
CA GLN A 9 -8.02 20.99 -16.24
C GLN A 9 -6.74 20.16 -16.35
N ALA A 10 -5.71 20.52 -15.58
CA ALA A 10 -4.46 19.76 -15.51
C ALA A 10 -4.70 18.32 -15.03
N ALA A 11 -5.48 18.14 -13.96
CA ALA A 11 -5.81 16.81 -13.46
C ALA A 11 -6.56 15.94 -14.49
N SER A 12 -7.51 16.54 -15.23
CA SER A 12 -8.27 15.83 -16.26
C SER A 12 -7.40 15.41 -17.45
N ALA A 13 -6.48 16.29 -17.87
CA ALA A 13 -5.53 15.98 -18.95
C ALA A 13 -4.60 14.82 -18.56
N ILE A 14 -4.03 14.85 -17.35
CA ILE A 14 -3.18 13.78 -16.83
C ILE A 14 -3.96 12.46 -16.78
N LYS A 15 -5.18 12.47 -16.22
CA LYS A 15 -6.03 11.28 -16.17
C LYS A 15 -6.28 10.68 -17.56
N SER A 16 -6.59 11.52 -18.56
CA SER A 16 -6.83 11.05 -19.93
C SER A 16 -5.58 10.41 -20.55
N ILE A 17 -4.40 10.97 -20.29
CA ILE A 17 -3.12 10.40 -20.75
C ILE A 17 -2.88 9.03 -20.12
N LEU A 18 -3.04 8.92 -18.80
CA LEU A 18 -2.85 7.66 -18.07
C LEU A 18 -3.81 6.56 -18.54
N GLN A 19 -5.08 6.90 -18.78
CA GLN A 19 -6.07 5.96 -19.31
C GLN A 19 -5.70 5.42 -20.71
N LYS A 20 -5.10 6.26 -21.57
CA LYS A 20 -4.60 5.79 -22.89
C LYS A 20 -3.45 4.79 -22.77
N LEU A 21 -2.71 4.84 -21.66
CA LEU A 21 -1.66 3.88 -21.31
C LEU A 21 -2.21 2.67 -20.52
N ASN A 22 -3.54 2.57 -20.40
CA ASN A 22 -4.24 1.54 -19.62
C ASN A 22 -3.95 1.56 -18.11
N ILE A 23 -3.53 2.72 -17.58
CA ILE A 23 -3.28 2.95 -16.16
C ILE A 23 -4.54 3.59 -15.56
N ASN A 24 -5.19 2.86 -14.65
CA ASN A 24 -6.48 3.25 -14.06
C ASN A 24 -6.42 3.46 -12.54
N ASN A 25 -5.22 3.41 -11.95
CA ASN A 25 -5.01 3.58 -10.52
C ASN A 25 -5.50 4.94 -10.03
N SER A 26 -6.06 4.96 -8.81
CA SER A 26 -6.50 6.17 -8.12
C SER A 26 -5.32 7.11 -7.82
N ARG A 27 -4.14 6.53 -7.58
CA ARG A 27 -2.88 7.20 -7.30
C ARG A 27 -1.77 6.61 -8.15
N VAL A 28 -0.92 7.50 -8.65
CA VAL A 28 0.28 7.14 -9.41
C VAL A 28 1.43 8.01 -8.97
N LEU A 29 2.64 7.48 -9.06
CA LEU A 29 3.88 8.25 -8.99
C LEU A 29 4.36 8.48 -10.42
N ILE A 30 4.58 9.74 -10.80
CA ILE A 30 5.17 10.10 -12.09
C ILE A 30 6.60 10.58 -11.82
N ASP A 31 7.58 9.83 -12.29
CA ASP A 31 8.99 10.23 -12.27
C ASP A 31 9.32 10.89 -13.62
N LEU A 32 9.52 12.21 -13.60
CA LEU A 32 9.79 12.98 -14.81
C LEU A 32 11.23 12.81 -15.31
N GLU A 33 12.18 12.49 -14.43
CA GLU A 33 13.58 12.28 -14.80
C GLU A 33 13.76 10.92 -15.49
N LYS A 34 13.14 9.88 -14.93
CA LYS A 34 13.16 8.53 -15.50
C LYS A 34 12.10 8.29 -16.57
N GLN A 35 11.14 9.21 -16.69
CA GLN A 35 10.01 9.11 -17.61
C GLN A 35 9.16 7.85 -17.36
N THR A 36 8.97 7.49 -16.10
CA THR A 36 8.19 6.32 -15.68
C THR A 36 6.93 6.75 -14.93
N VAL A 37 5.91 5.89 -15.00
CA VAL A 37 4.71 5.98 -14.17
C VAL A 37 4.58 4.68 -13.39
N GLU A 38 4.55 4.78 -12.08
CA GLU A 38 4.39 3.65 -11.17
C GLU A 38 2.99 3.72 -10.55
N ALA A 39 2.25 2.62 -10.65
CA ALA A 39 1.02 2.45 -9.89
C ALA A 39 1.38 2.42 -8.40
N GLN A 40 0.77 3.30 -7.60
CA GLN A 40 0.77 3.08 -6.16
C GLN A 40 -0.31 2.05 -5.90
N GLU A 41 0.11 0.85 -5.49
CA GLU A 41 -0.79 -0.09 -4.84
C GLU A 41 -1.17 0.54 -3.50
N ASP A 42 -2.48 0.65 -3.23
CA ASP A 42 -2.92 1.04 -1.91
C ASP A 42 -2.35 0.00 -0.93
N GLU A 43 -1.51 0.44 0.02
CA GLU A 43 -0.84 -0.42 0.98
C GLU A 43 -1.87 -1.35 1.65
N TYR A 44 -1.82 -2.62 1.24
CA TYR A 44 -2.70 -3.72 1.64
C TYR A 44 -4.17 -3.53 1.27
N SER A 45 -4.64 -4.32 0.29
CA SER A 45 -6.08 -4.53 0.15
C SER A 45 -6.61 -5.12 1.46
N ILE A 46 -7.82 -4.73 1.87
CA ILE A 46 -8.52 -5.40 2.97
C ILE A 46 -8.58 -6.92 2.70
N ASP A 47 -8.63 -7.33 1.43
CA ASP A 47 -8.59 -8.73 1.04
C ASP A 47 -7.24 -9.40 1.35
N ASP A 48 -6.10 -8.70 1.21
CA ASP A 48 -4.78 -9.23 1.58
C ASP A 48 -4.65 -9.37 3.12
N LEU A 49 -5.22 -8.41 3.86
CA LEU A 49 -5.33 -8.48 5.32
C LEU A 49 -6.25 -9.63 5.76
N LEU A 50 -7.34 -9.86 5.04
CA LEU A 50 -8.30 -10.93 5.32
C LEU A 50 -7.77 -12.30 4.91
N GLU A 51 -6.96 -12.41 3.86
CA GLU A 51 -6.24 -13.62 3.47
C GLU A 51 -5.19 -14.00 4.53
N ALA A 52 -4.48 -13.01 5.07
CA ALA A 52 -3.62 -13.20 6.25
C ALA A 52 -4.42 -13.62 7.50
N ALA A 53 -5.63 -13.09 7.71
CA ALA A 53 -6.50 -13.47 8.83
C ALA A 53 -7.13 -14.87 8.66
N GLY A 54 -7.41 -15.30 7.44
CA GLY A 54 -7.97 -16.62 7.12
C GLY A 54 -6.95 -17.77 7.20
N SER A 55 -5.65 -17.46 7.19
CA SER A 55 -4.56 -18.44 7.26
C SER A 55 -4.04 -18.71 8.69
N LEU A 56 -4.53 -17.98 9.69
CA LEU A 56 -4.10 -18.11 11.08
C LEU A 56 -4.97 -19.12 11.83
N THR A 57 -4.51 -20.36 11.90
CA THR A 57 -5.13 -21.37 12.76
C THR A 57 -5.04 -20.95 14.24
N PRO A 58 -5.97 -21.41 15.10
CA PRO A 58 -5.89 -21.12 16.55
C PRO A 58 -4.56 -21.54 17.18
N GLU A 59 -3.95 -22.61 16.67
CA GLU A 59 -2.64 -23.09 17.10
C GLU A 59 -1.54 -22.08 16.74
N ARG A 60 -1.56 -21.58 15.49
CA ARG A 60 -0.59 -20.58 15.03
C ARG A 60 -0.75 -19.25 15.77
N GLY A 61 -1.98 -18.87 16.11
CA GLY A 61 -2.26 -17.70 16.94
C GLY A 61 -1.65 -17.80 18.34
N LYS A 62 -1.68 -18.99 18.96
CA LYS A 62 -1.05 -19.22 20.28
C LYS A 62 0.48 -19.15 20.23
N GLU A 63 1.08 -19.66 19.16
CA GLU A 63 2.53 -19.59 18.95
C GLU A 63 3.01 -18.14 18.81
N LEU A 64 2.34 -17.35 17.98
CA LEU A 64 2.68 -15.93 17.78
C LEU A 64 2.50 -15.12 19.07
N LEU A 65 1.45 -15.40 19.85
CA LEU A 65 1.24 -14.77 21.15
C LEU A 65 2.36 -15.12 22.15
N ALA A 66 2.79 -16.38 22.18
CA ALA A 66 3.92 -16.80 23.02
C ALA A 66 5.24 -16.14 22.60
N GLU A 67 5.46 -15.98 21.30
CA GLU A 67 6.63 -15.30 20.75
C GLU A 67 6.64 -13.80 21.06
N ALA A 68 5.50 -13.11 20.89
CA ALA A 68 5.36 -11.71 21.27
C ALA A 68 5.61 -11.47 22.77
N ASN A 69 5.16 -12.39 23.64
CA ASN A 69 5.39 -12.28 25.08
C ASN A 69 6.88 -12.46 25.43
N ARG A 70 7.58 -13.44 24.82
CA ARG A 70 9.03 -13.61 24.99
C ARG A 70 9.81 -12.38 24.52
N SER A 71 9.47 -11.83 23.36
CA SER A 71 10.10 -10.61 22.87
C SER A 71 9.87 -9.40 23.80
N ARG A 72 8.72 -9.30 24.48
CA ARG A 72 8.48 -8.23 25.48
C ARG A 72 9.31 -8.40 26.75
N GLU A 73 9.65 -9.64 27.12
CA GLU A 73 10.54 -9.92 28.23
C GLU A 73 11.98 -9.51 27.88
N ASP A 74 12.42 -9.78 26.64
CA ASP A 74 13.76 -9.40 26.15
C ASP A 74 13.95 -7.88 26.00
N TRP A 75 12.87 -7.12 25.77
CA TRP A 75 12.91 -5.65 25.66
C TRP A 75 12.94 -4.93 27.02
N ASN A 76 12.68 -5.65 28.12
CA ASN A 76 12.69 -5.11 29.48
C ASN A 76 13.99 -5.42 30.26
N VAL A 77 15.07 -5.77 29.54
CA VAL A 77 16.44 -5.98 30.08
C VAL A 77 17.32 -4.77 29.82
#